data_AF-A0A445E470-F1
#
_entry.id   AF-A0A445E470-F1
#
_cell.length_a   1.000
_cell.length_b   1.000
_cell.length_c   1.000
_cell.angle_alpha   90.00
_cell.angle_beta   90.00
_cell.angle_gamma   90.00
#
_symmetry.space_group_name_H-M   'P 1'
#
loop_
_entity.id
_entity.type
_entity.pdbx_description
1 polymer ?
#
loop_
_entity_poly.entity_id
_entity_poly.type
_entity_poly.pdbx_seq_one_letter_code
_entity_poly.pdbx_strand_id
1 'polypeptide(L)'
;MDKSMLAGLESLPEADQQRMASMMEQVQIRDSLRMYNSLVEKCFTDCVDTFKHKSLQKQEETCVKRCAEKFLKHSMRVGMRYAELNQGAPTQD
;
A
#
# COMPACT_ATOMS: atom_id res chain seq x y z
N MET A 1 -8.79 -6.57 6.98
CA MET A 1 -8.49 -7.95 7.42
C MET A 1 -9.80 -8.69 7.47
N ASP A 2 -9.86 -9.87 6.87
CA ASP A 2 -11.07 -10.68 6.79
C ASP A 2 -11.52 -11.11 8.19
N LYS A 3 -12.83 -11.03 8.47
CA LYS A 3 -13.43 -11.46 9.75
C LYS A 3 -13.23 -12.97 9.97
N SER A 4 -13.13 -13.74 8.89
CA SER A 4 -12.76 -15.17 8.87
C SER A 4 -11.31 -15.39 9.31
N MET A 5 -10.37 -14.55 8.87
CA MET A 5 -8.96 -14.65 9.27
C MET A 5 -8.78 -14.36 10.77
N LEU A 6 -9.47 -13.34 11.29
CA LEU A 6 -9.46 -13.01 12.73
C LEU A 6 -10.15 -14.08 13.58
N ALA A 7 -11.26 -14.66 13.11
CA ALA A 7 -11.93 -15.77 13.80
C ALA A 7 -11.06 -17.04 13.88
N GLY A 8 -10.21 -17.28 12.87
CA GLY A 8 -9.22 -18.37 12.90
C GLY A 8 -8.12 -18.14 13.95
N LEU A 9 -7.68 -16.89 14.15
CA LEU A 9 -6.63 -16.52 15.11
C LEU A 9 -7.04 -16.72 16.57
N GLU A 10 -8.30 -16.46 16.93
CA GLU A 10 -8.82 -16.65 18.29
C GLU A 10 -8.91 -18.14 18.68
N SER A 11 -8.96 -19.05 17.70
CA SER A 11 -9.03 -20.50 17.93
C SER A 11 -7.68 -21.18 18.14
N LEU A 12 -6.57 -20.44 17.95
CA LEU A 12 -5.22 -20.99 18.03
C LEU A 12 -4.65 -20.95 19.47
N PRO A 13 -3.75 -21.89 19.82
CA PRO A 13 -2.99 -21.82 21.07
C PRO A 13 -2.24 -20.49 21.22
N GLU A 14 -2.10 -20.00 22.45
CA GLU A 14 -1.50 -18.68 22.75
C GLU A 14 -0.07 -18.51 22.19
N ALA A 15 0.71 -19.60 22.18
CA ALA A 15 2.04 -19.63 21.57
C ALA A 15 2.01 -19.43 20.04
N ASP A 16 0.97 -19.89 19.36
CA ASP A 16 0.78 -19.71 17.92
C ASP A 16 0.29 -18.29 17.59
N GLN A 17 -0.56 -17.70 18.45
CA GLN A 17 -0.97 -16.31 18.30
C GLN A 17 0.22 -15.35 18.33
N GLN A 18 1.17 -15.53 19.25
CA GLN A 18 2.39 -14.72 19.33
C GLN A 18 3.29 -14.91 18.10
N ARG A 19 3.45 -16.15 17.61
CA ARG A 19 4.18 -16.43 16.37
C ARG A 19 3.54 -15.74 15.18
N MET A 20 2.21 -15.78 15.06
CA MET A 20 1.49 -15.10 13.99
C MET A 20 1.62 -13.58 14.08
N ALA A 21 1.52 -12.98 15.28
CA ALA A 21 1.66 -11.54 15.46
C ALA A 21 3.03 -11.02 14.95
N SER A 22 4.11 -11.72 15.29
CA SER A 22 5.46 -11.38 14.79
C SER A 22 5.60 -11.57 13.28
N MET A 23 5.00 -12.62 12.70
CA MET A 23 4.95 -12.78 11.24
C MET A 23 4.15 -11.66 10.56
N MET A 24 3.03 -11.24 11.15
CA MET A 24 2.21 -10.15 10.61
C MET A 24 2.97 -8.82 10.59
N GLU A 25 3.74 -8.52 11.64
CA GLU A 25 4.61 -7.34 11.66
C GLU A 25 5.65 -7.37 10.54
N GLN A 26 6.34 -8.51 10.36
CA GLN A 26 7.31 -8.68 9.27
C GLN A 26 6.67 -8.50 7.88
N VAL A 27 5.48 -9.07 7.69
CA VAL A 27 4.71 -8.91 6.44
C VAL A 27 4.36 -7.45 6.22
N GLN A 28 3.94 -6.73 7.26
CA GLN A 28 3.58 -5.32 7.15
C GLN A 28 4.76 -4.44 6.73
N ILE A 29 5.95 -4.68 7.30
CA ILE A 29 7.19 -3.97 6.92
C ILE A 29 7.53 -4.26 5.45
N ARG A 30 7.50 -5.54 5.06
CA ARG A 30 7.81 -5.95 3.68
C ARG A 30 6.85 -5.30 2.67
N ASP A 31 5.57 -5.28 2.98
CA ASP A 31 4.55 -4.73 2.10
C ASP A 31 4.66 -3.20 2.02
N SER A 32 5.04 -2.52 3.11
CA SER A 32 5.38 -1.10 3.11
C SER A 32 6.54 -0.78 2.15
N LEU A 33 7.62 -1.57 2.18
CA LEU A 33 8.75 -1.40 1.26
C LEU A 33 8.36 -1.65 -0.20
N ARG A 34 7.52 -2.66 -0.45
CA ARG A 34 6.97 -2.92 -1.79
C ARG A 34 6.15 -1.74 -2.29
N MET A 35 5.30 -1.16 -1.44
CA MET A 35 4.51 0.02 -1.78
C MET A 35 5.41 1.21 -2.10
N TYR A 36 6.47 1.43 -1.30
CA TYR A 36 7.45 2.49 -1.55
C TYR A 36 8.14 2.33 -2.92
N ASN A 37 8.64 1.13 -3.24
CA ASN A 37 9.28 0.87 -4.52
C ASN A 37 8.32 1.09 -5.70
N SER A 38 7.06 0.63 -5.55
CA SER A 38 6.03 0.82 -6.58
C SER A 38 5.69 2.30 -6.80
N LEU A 39 5.66 3.09 -5.72
CA LEU A 39 5.46 4.54 -5.78
C LEU A 39 6.62 5.22 -6.52
N VAL A 40 7.87 4.88 -6.18
CA VAL A 40 9.06 5.46 -6.79
C VAL A 40 9.11 5.15 -8.28
N GLU A 41 8.90 3.89 -8.68
CA GLU A 41 8.86 3.48 -10.09
C GLU A 41 7.78 4.23 -10.85
N LYS A 42 6.54 4.26 -10.33
CA LYS A 42 5.42 4.93 -10.98
C LYS A 42 5.68 6.42 -11.19
N CYS A 43 6.14 7.13 -10.16
CA CYS A 43 6.37 8.56 -10.27
C CYS A 43 7.59 8.89 -11.13
N PHE A 44 8.60 8.02 -11.16
CA PHE A 44 9.71 8.19 -12.10
C PHE A 44 9.23 8.04 -13.55
N THR A 45 8.51 6.95 -13.87
CA THR A 45 7.99 6.70 -15.22
C THR A 45 7.03 7.78 -15.71
N ASP A 46 6.15 8.30 -14.83
CA ASP A 46 5.13 9.27 -15.22
C ASP A 46 5.65 10.71 -15.29
N CYS A 47 6.68 11.07 -14.51
CA CYS A 47 7.09 12.47 -14.32
C CYS A 47 8.50 12.81 -14.83
N VAL A 48 9.38 11.83 -15.04
CA VAL A 48 10.76 12.06 -15.50
C VAL A 48 10.87 11.62 -16.96
N ASP A 49 10.59 12.55 -17.86
CA ASP A 49 10.53 12.31 -19.31
C ASP A 49 11.73 12.89 -20.06
N THR A 50 12.53 13.75 -19.42
CA THR A 50 13.70 14.38 -20.05
C THR A 50 15.01 14.08 -19.34
N PHE A 51 15.99 13.57 -20.09
CA PHE A 51 17.30 13.19 -19.56
C PHE A 51 18.42 14.18 -19.94
N LYS A 52 18.10 15.48 -19.96
CA LYS A 52 19.06 16.54 -20.35
C LYS A 52 19.96 16.99 -19.20
N HIS A 53 19.53 16.80 -17.96
CA HIS A 53 20.24 17.22 -16.76
C HIS A 53 20.30 16.08 -15.74
N LYS A 54 21.28 16.13 -14.83
CA LYS A 54 21.41 15.14 -13.75
C LYS A 54 20.46 15.39 -12.57
N SER A 55 19.86 16.59 -12.52
CA SER A 55 18.94 17.03 -11.47
C SER A 55 17.55 17.20 -12.06
N LEU A 56 16.53 16.93 -11.24
CA LEU A 56 15.15 17.19 -11.60
C LEU A 56 14.93 18.68 -11.88
N GLN A 57 14.16 18.98 -12.91
CA GLN A 57 13.67 20.32 -13.17
C GLN A 57 12.46 20.64 -12.29
N LYS A 58 12.16 21.93 -12.09
CA LYS A 58 11.01 22.38 -11.27
C LYS A 58 9.67 21.75 -11.67
N GLN A 59 9.49 21.47 -12.96
CA GLN A 59 8.27 20.81 -13.47
C GLN A 59 8.21 19.34 -13.02
N GLU A 60 9.29 18.60 -13.19
CA GLU A 60 9.42 17.20 -12.75
C GLU A 60 9.27 17.10 -11.22
N GLU A 61 9.91 17.99 -10.45
CA GLU A 61 9.75 18.05 -8.98
C GLU A 61 8.29 18.26 -8.57
N THR A 62 7.58 19.16 -9.25
CA THR A 62 6.17 19.42 -8.99
C THR A 62 5.31 18.21 -9.37
N CYS A 63 5.61 17.56 -10.48
CA CYS A 63 4.93 16.34 -10.91
C CYS A 63 5.12 15.21 -9.89
N VAL A 64 6.36 14.91 -9.48
CA VAL A 64 6.67 13.84 -8.52
C VAL A 64 5.95 14.08 -7.18
N LYS A 65 5.91 15.31 -6.67
CA LYS A 65 5.14 15.66 -5.46
C LYS A 65 3.65 15.34 -5.60
N ARG A 66 3.03 15.74 -6.72
CA ARG A 66 1.61 15.47 -7.01
C ARG A 66 1.35 13.98 -7.23
N CYS A 67 2.26 13.29 -7.92
CA CYS A 67 2.19 11.85 -8.15
C CYS A 67 2.19 11.10 -6.82
N ALA A 68 3.13 11.41 -5.92
CA ALA A 68 3.21 10.76 -4.62
C ALA A 68 1.96 11.00 -3.77
N GLU A 69 1.48 12.23 -3.69
CA GLU A 69 0.25 12.56 -2.97
C GLU A 69 -0.95 11.78 -3.55
N LYS A 70 -1.11 11.77 -4.87
CA LYS A 70 -2.20 11.09 -5.56
C LYS A 70 -2.13 9.58 -5.36
N PHE A 71 -0.95 8.99 -5.50
CA PHE A 71 -0.75 7.55 -5.34
C PHE A 71 -1.08 7.08 -3.92
N LEU A 72 -0.62 7.80 -2.89
CA LEU A 72 -0.90 7.47 -1.50
C LEU A 72 -2.39 7.60 -1.17
N LYS A 73 -3.02 8.72 -1.55
CA LYS A 73 -4.47 8.91 -1.36
C LYS A 73 -5.30 7.84 -2.10
N HIS A 74 -4.90 7.50 -3.32
CA HIS A 74 -5.54 6.45 -4.09
C HIS A 74 -5.38 5.08 -3.41
N SER A 75 -4.16 4.72 -3.00
CA SER A 75 -3.87 3.45 -2.33
C SER A 75 -4.67 3.28 -1.04
N MET A 76 -4.78 4.34 -0.22
CA MET A 76 -5.62 4.34 0.98
C MET A 76 -7.09 4.12 0.64
N ARG A 77 -7.62 4.83 -0.38
CA ARG A 77 -9.02 4.69 -0.80
C ARG A 77 -9.33 3.30 -1.34
N VAL A 78 -8.45 2.74 -2.17
CA VAL A 78 -8.57 1.37 -2.66
C VAL A 78 -8.52 0.38 -1.51
N GLY A 79 -7.61 0.57 -0.55
CA GLY A 79 -7.53 -0.28 0.65
C GLY A 79 -8.81 -0.28 1.48
N MET A 80 -9.44 0.89 1.69
CA MET A 80 -10.73 0.98 2.37
C MET A 80 -11.84 0.24 1.61
N ARG A 81 -11.95 0.46 0.30
CA ARG A 81 -12.97 -0.22 -0.52
C ARG A 81 -12.74 -1.72 -0.57
N TYR A 82 -11.49 -2.16 -0.70
CA TYR A 82 -11.14 -3.57 -0.65
C TYR A 82 -11.54 -4.22 0.68
N ALA A 83 -11.36 -3.53 1.81
CA ALA A 83 -11.80 -4.02 3.10
C ALA A 83 -13.34 -4.12 3.21
N GLU A 84 -14.08 -3.13 2.68
CA GLU A 84 -15.54 -3.17 2.59
C GLU A 84 -16.02 -4.39 1.78
N LEU A 85 -15.44 -4.61 0.59
CA LEU A 85 -15.79 -5.74 -0.29
C LEU A 85 -15.50 -7.09 0.34
N ASN A 86 -14.35 -7.24 0.98
CA ASN A 86 -13.99 -8.48 1.68
C ASN A 86 -14.90 -8.76 2.89
N GLN A 87 -15.64 -7.77 3.39
CA GLN A 87 -16.64 -7.96 4.46
C GLN A 87 -18.04 -8.26 3.90
N GLY A 88 -18.19 -8.43 2.59
CA GLY A 88 -19.47 -8.68 1.94
C GLY A 88 -20.38 -7.44 1.88
N ALA A 89 -19.82 -6.24 2.01
CA ALA A 89 -20.59 -5.02 1.83
C ALA A 89 -21.11 -4.94 0.38
N PRO A 90 -22.40 -4.61 0.16
CA PRO A 90 -22.93 -4.49 -1.19
C PRO A 90 -22.19 -3.37 -1.95
N THR A 91 -21.71 -3.69 -3.15
CA THR A 91 -21.23 -2.69 -4.10
C THR A 91 -22.41 -1.82 -4.52
N GLN A 92 -22.35 -0.52 -4.21
CA GLN A 92 -23.20 0.46 -4.88
C GLN A 92 -22.58 0.76 -6.23
N ASP A 93 -22.87 -0.09 -7.22
CA ASP A 93 -22.79 0.28 -8.63
C ASP A 93 -24.11 0.96 -9.05
#